data_AF-A0A3B4TMT2-F1
#
_entry.id   AF-A0A3B4TMT2-F1
#
_cell.length_a   1.000
_cell.length_b   1.000
_cell.length_c   1.000
_cell.angle_alpha   90.00
_cell.angle_beta   90.00
_cell.angle_gamma   90.00
#
_symmetry.space_group_name_H-M   'P 1'
#
loop_
_entity.id
_entity.type
_entity.pdbx_description
1 polymer ?
#
loop_
_entity_poly.entity_id
_entity_poly.type
_entity_poly.pdbx_seq_one_letter_code
_entity_poly.pdbx_strand_id
1 'polypeptide(L)'
;MDRKNVVWILMLLLLVLLGVAETTDPMTDLENIAGKLVFYQTEGNATYVRDTGELASDVPTETMFELFDPQRNFSTAKFSYTWDLGNGEVIQGTEPVVRYHYSESGNYTLQLKVGVNVTKYAPLITGVYSTDVQVLDAIKNIELKGPSDYEMSQNTSLAFHVDGSPPMWVCWRFLPNCVPDVGGGCTLTMLYENTLRLNHTFTSAGVHCLDISVRNDVSKLETSFSLYVKKNTNPHMFFILTCAAVLVATFSFITVIACRPLHHNRFQIATSSNALFLKNQDSDGQSTILFNFPNMERGEKEPLILQYGTQYSS
;
A
#
# COMPACT_ATOMS: atom_id res chain seq x y z
N MET A 1 57.46 -25.89 -54.72
CA MET A 1 57.40 -24.41 -54.84
C MET A 1 56.93 -24.07 -56.24
N ASP A 2 55.66 -23.72 -56.35
CA ASP A 2 54.97 -23.46 -57.62
C ASP A 2 55.10 -21.97 -57.98
N ARG A 3 55.55 -21.68 -59.20
CA ARG A 3 55.94 -20.33 -59.67
C ARG A 3 54.78 -19.32 -59.62
N LYS A 4 53.53 -19.81 -59.58
CA LYS A 4 52.32 -18.98 -59.46
C LYS A 4 52.07 -18.45 -58.04
N ASN A 5 52.45 -19.20 -57.00
CA ASN A 5 52.29 -18.76 -55.61
C ASN A 5 53.27 -17.64 -55.23
N VAL A 6 54.47 -17.64 -55.82
CA VAL A 6 55.48 -16.59 -55.59
C VAL A 6 55.03 -15.25 -56.16
N VAL A 7 54.38 -15.24 -57.33
CA VAL A 7 53.87 -14.01 -57.97
C VAL A 7 52.69 -13.41 -57.20
N TRP A 8 51.83 -14.25 -56.63
CA TRP A 8 50.69 -13.78 -55.83
C TRP A 8 51.13 -13.21 -54.48
N ILE A 9 52.13 -13.84 -53.84
CA ILE A 9 52.77 -13.32 -52.62
C ILE A 9 53.53 -12.01 -52.91
N LEU A 10 54.21 -11.90 -54.06
CA LEU A 10 54.89 -10.65 -54.44
C LEU A 10 53.90 -9.50 -54.72
N MET A 11 52.75 -9.78 -55.34
CA MET A 11 51.70 -8.79 -55.57
C MET A 11 51.02 -8.35 -54.27
N LEU A 12 50.80 -9.27 -53.31
CA LEU A 12 50.32 -8.89 -51.97
C LEU A 12 51.35 -8.03 -51.22
N LEU A 13 52.64 -8.35 -51.33
CA LEU A 13 53.72 -7.55 -50.74
C LEU A 13 53.86 -6.16 -51.39
N LEU A 14 53.62 -6.02 -52.70
CA LEU A 14 53.59 -4.71 -53.37
C LEU A 14 52.35 -3.87 -52.99
N LEU A 15 51.22 -4.50 -52.67
CA LEU A 15 50.03 -3.82 -52.15
C LEU A 15 50.21 -3.35 -50.70
N VAL A 16 51.02 -4.05 -49.89
CA VAL A 16 51.41 -3.61 -48.54
C VAL A 16 52.43 -2.47 -48.58
N LEU A 17 53.21 -2.32 -49.66
CA LEU A 17 54.18 -1.25 -49.85
C LEU A 17 53.60 0.07 -50.41
N LEU A 18 52.34 0.07 -50.85
CA LEU A 18 51.61 1.26 -51.35
C LEU A 18 50.44 1.68 -50.46
N GLY A 19 50.30 1.04 -49.29
CA GLY A 19 49.43 1.51 -48.21
C GLY A 19 50.02 2.76 -47.58
N VAL A 20 49.57 3.89 -48.11
CA VAL A 20 49.65 5.25 -47.59
C VAL A 20 49.96 5.27 -46.10
N ALA A 21 51.10 5.89 -45.77
CA ALA A 21 51.39 6.35 -44.43
C ALA A 21 50.23 7.25 -43.98
N GLU A 22 49.32 6.69 -43.20
CA GLU A 22 48.48 7.47 -42.32
C GLU A 22 49.43 7.99 -41.24
N THR A 23 50.03 9.14 -41.53
CA THR A 23 50.51 10.03 -40.48
C THR A 23 49.30 10.32 -39.61
N THR A 24 49.09 9.50 -38.58
CA THR A 24 48.38 9.93 -37.39
C THR A 24 49.18 11.11 -36.87
N ASP A 25 48.72 12.28 -37.29
CA ASP A 25 49.13 13.58 -36.81
C ASP A 25 49.16 13.50 -35.27
N PRO A 26 50.27 13.78 -34.58
CA PRO A 26 50.32 13.74 -33.12
C PRO A 26 49.51 14.89 -32.48
N MET A 27 48.67 15.58 -33.24
CA MET A 27 48.18 16.92 -32.94
C MET A 27 46.69 17.11 -33.25
N THR A 28 45.87 16.05 -33.19
CA THR A 28 44.40 16.16 -33.28
C THR A 28 43.65 15.66 -32.04
N ASP A 29 44.31 15.02 -31.09
CA ASP A 29 43.67 14.53 -29.84
C ASP A 29 43.51 15.59 -28.74
N LEU A 30 43.90 16.84 -28.99
CA LEU A 30 43.75 17.94 -28.03
C LEU A 30 42.40 18.67 -28.15
N GLU A 31 41.48 18.19 -28.99
CA GLU A 31 40.19 18.86 -29.18
C GLU A 31 39.20 18.59 -28.04
N ASN A 32 39.31 17.44 -27.36
CA ASN A 32 38.37 17.08 -26.29
C ASN A 32 39.12 16.69 -25.00
N ILE A 33 38.80 17.38 -23.91
CA ILE A 33 39.22 16.98 -22.57
C ILE A 33 38.53 15.63 -22.29
N ALA A 34 39.29 14.60 -21.90
CA ALA A 34 38.72 13.31 -21.53
C ALA A 34 38.42 13.29 -20.02
N GLY A 35 37.25 12.79 -19.64
CA GLY A 35 36.86 12.68 -18.24
C GLY A 35 35.43 12.20 -18.06
N LYS A 36 35.01 12.04 -16.81
CA LYS A 36 33.64 11.65 -16.45
C LYS A 36 33.15 12.42 -15.22
N LEU A 37 31.83 12.49 -15.08
CA LEU A 37 31.17 13.01 -13.89
C LEU A 37 30.85 11.87 -12.94
N VAL A 38 31.05 12.10 -11.65
CA VAL A 38 30.73 11.15 -10.57
C VAL A 38 29.99 11.90 -9.46
N PHE A 39 28.97 11.25 -8.91
CA PHE A 39 28.09 11.84 -7.91
C PHE A 39 28.22 11.08 -6.59
N TYR A 40 28.43 11.79 -5.50
CA TYR A 40 28.51 11.23 -4.16
C TYR A 40 27.43 11.82 -3.26
N GLN A 41 26.61 10.97 -2.65
CA GLN A 41 25.63 11.37 -1.64
C GLN A 41 25.88 10.62 -0.34
N THR A 42 25.85 11.34 0.78
CA THR A 42 26.01 10.72 2.11
C THR A 42 24.65 10.64 2.79
N GLU A 43 24.24 9.42 3.13
CA GLU A 43 23.00 9.15 3.87
C GLU A 43 23.36 8.43 5.18
N GLY A 44 23.14 9.11 6.31
CA GLY A 44 23.62 8.66 7.61
C GLY A 44 25.16 8.56 7.66
N ASN A 45 25.68 7.35 7.82
CA ASN A 45 27.12 7.08 7.88
C ASN A 45 27.69 6.49 6.58
N ALA A 46 26.85 6.30 5.55
CA ALA A 46 27.23 5.66 4.30
C ALA A 46 27.30 6.68 3.17
N THR A 47 28.36 6.59 2.36
CA THR A 47 28.50 7.38 1.13
C THR A 47 28.20 6.49 -0.08
N TYR A 48 27.26 6.93 -0.89
CA TYR A 48 26.78 6.25 -2.08
C TYR A 48 27.31 6.95 -3.33
N VAL A 49 27.85 6.15 -4.25
CA VAL A 49 28.21 6.60 -5.58
C VAL A 49 26.98 6.45 -6.48
N ARG A 50 26.51 7.55 -7.07
CA ARG A 50 25.27 7.62 -7.87
C ARG A 50 25.60 7.73 -9.36
N ASP A 51 26.35 6.77 -9.89
CA ASP A 51 26.82 6.76 -11.29
C ASP A 51 25.67 6.64 -12.31
N THR A 52 24.49 6.19 -11.88
CA THR A 52 23.30 6.01 -12.70
C THR A 52 22.45 7.27 -12.83
N GLY A 53 22.73 8.32 -12.05
CA GLY A 53 22.08 9.63 -12.16
C GLY A 53 20.86 9.83 -11.25
N GLU A 54 20.47 8.84 -10.44
CA GLU A 54 19.42 9.01 -9.44
C GLU A 54 19.98 9.62 -8.14
N LEU A 55 19.46 10.79 -7.74
CA LEU A 55 19.88 11.52 -6.55
C LEU A 55 18.73 11.70 -5.57
N ALA A 56 19.01 11.63 -4.27
CA ALA A 56 18.04 12.02 -3.24
C ALA A 56 17.88 13.54 -3.18
N SER A 57 16.64 14.03 -3.13
CA SER A 57 16.33 15.43 -2.78
C SER A 57 16.72 15.74 -1.34
N ASP A 58 17.00 17.01 -1.05
CA ASP A 58 17.42 17.52 0.26
C ASP A 58 18.70 16.87 0.83
N VAL A 59 19.42 16.08 0.04
CA VAL A 59 20.68 15.44 0.45
C VAL A 59 21.86 16.14 -0.23
N PRO A 60 22.88 16.59 0.54
CA PRO A 60 24.11 17.13 -0.02
C PRO A 60 24.76 16.15 -1.00
N THR A 61 24.93 16.62 -2.23
CA THR A 61 25.58 15.90 -3.33
C THR A 61 26.91 16.57 -3.64
N GLU A 62 27.97 15.77 -3.62
CA GLU A 62 29.27 16.18 -4.12
C GLU A 62 29.43 15.63 -5.54
N THR A 63 29.38 16.52 -6.53
CA THR A 63 29.58 16.18 -7.94
C THR A 63 31.01 16.48 -8.32
N MET A 64 31.74 15.49 -8.80
CA MET A 64 33.15 15.60 -9.14
C MET A 64 33.40 15.26 -10.61
N PHE A 65 34.22 16.08 -11.26
CA PHE A 65 34.77 15.80 -12.57
C PHE A 65 36.11 15.06 -12.44
N GLU A 66 36.16 13.81 -12.87
CA GLU A 66 37.37 13.01 -12.92
C GLU A 66 38.04 13.16 -14.29
N LEU A 67 39.14 13.93 -14.31
CA LEU A 67 39.96 14.10 -15.51
C LEU A 67 40.68 12.79 -15.85
N PHE A 68 40.57 12.36 -17.10
CA PHE A 68 41.33 11.25 -17.65
C PHE A 68 42.51 11.79 -18.49
N ASP A 69 43.69 11.88 -17.88
CA ASP A 69 44.92 12.37 -18.53
C ASP A 69 46.12 11.43 -18.24
N PRO A 70 46.17 10.25 -18.88
CA PRO A 70 47.24 9.27 -18.65
C PRO A 70 48.61 9.77 -19.13
N GLN A 71 48.64 10.64 -20.14
CA GLN A 71 49.87 11.21 -20.70
C GLN A 71 50.36 12.45 -19.95
N ARG A 72 49.57 12.98 -19.00
CA ARG A 72 49.87 14.16 -18.18
C ARG A 72 50.03 15.45 -19.01
N ASN A 73 49.31 15.53 -20.14
CA ASN A 73 49.34 16.66 -21.05
C ASN A 73 48.82 17.95 -20.39
N PHE A 74 48.03 17.83 -19.33
CA PHE A 74 47.44 18.96 -18.59
C PHE A 74 48.04 19.17 -17.20
N SER A 75 49.17 18.52 -16.88
CA SER A 75 49.78 18.56 -15.54
C SER A 75 50.13 19.96 -15.01
N THR A 76 50.41 20.92 -15.89
CA THR A 76 50.69 22.33 -15.54
C THR A 76 49.58 23.29 -15.95
N ALA A 77 48.47 22.77 -16.50
CA ALA A 77 47.40 23.59 -17.03
C ALA A 77 46.54 24.17 -15.91
N LYS A 78 45.96 25.35 -16.17
CA LYS A 78 44.97 25.96 -15.27
C LYS A 78 43.57 25.62 -15.76
N PHE A 79 42.78 25.03 -14.87
CA PHE A 79 41.40 24.66 -15.15
C PHE A 79 40.42 25.71 -14.64
N SER A 80 39.33 25.88 -15.36
CA SER A 80 38.14 26.61 -14.94
C SER A 80 36.92 25.76 -15.20
N TYR A 81 35.99 25.73 -14.26
CA TYR A 81 34.78 24.92 -14.31
C TYR A 81 33.56 25.83 -14.19
N THR A 82 32.58 25.62 -15.06
CA THR A 82 31.26 26.23 -14.99
C THR A 82 30.23 25.11 -14.91
N TRP A 83 29.63 24.97 -13.73
CA TRP A 83 28.59 24.01 -13.42
C TRP A 83 27.23 24.68 -13.61
N ASP A 84 26.46 24.22 -14.59
CA ASP A 84 25.03 24.52 -14.71
C ASP A 84 24.27 23.30 -14.18
N LEU A 85 23.54 23.47 -13.08
CA LEU A 85 22.87 22.38 -12.37
C LEU A 85 21.53 21.99 -13.00
N GLY A 86 21.10 22.68 -14.06
CA GLY A 86 19.84 22.41 -14.77
C GLY A 86 18.58 22.93 -14.07
N ASN A 87 18.70 23.48 -12.86
CA ASN A 87 17.63 24.16 -12.12
C ASN A 87 17.69 25.70 -12.25
N GLY A 88 18.54 26.21 -13.15
CA GLY A 88 18.79 27.64 -13.34
C GLY A 88 19.94 28.20 -12.51
N GLU A 89 20.51 27.43 -11.58
CA GLU A 89 21.71 27.84 -10.85
C GLU A 89 22.98 27.48 -11.61
N VAL A 90 23.91 28.45 -11.65
CA VAL A 90 25.21 28.30 -12.30
C VAL A 90 26.33 28.67 -11.33
N ILE A 91 27.27 27.75 -11.14
CA ILE A 91 28.40 27.88 -10.22
C ILE A 91 29.70 27.87 -11.03
N GLN A 92 30.51 28.91 -10.86
CA GLN A 92 31.81 29.03 -11.53
C GLN A 92 32.94 28.92 -10.52
N GLY A 93 34.01 28.20 -10.88
CA GLY A 93 35.14 28.01 -10.00
C GLY A 93 36.35 27.39 -10.68
N THR A 94 37.37 27.10 -9.87
CA THR A 94 38.61 26.43 -10.29
C THR A 94 38.72 25.01 -9.73
N GLU A 95 37.77 24.60 -8.90
CA GLU A 95 37.75 23.26 -8.32
C GLU A 95 36.97 22.30 -9.24
N PRO A 96 37.46 21.05 -9.41
CA PRO A 96 36.79 20.03 -10.20
C PRO A 96 35.59 19.41 -9.46
N VAL A 97 35.15 20.02 -8.36
CA VAL A 97 34.09 19.52 -7.50
C VAL A 97 33.11 20.64 -7.17
N VAL A 98 31.82 20.31 -7.13
CA VAL A 98 30.76 21.19 -6.68
C VAL A 98 29.92 20.46 -5.63
N ARG A 99 29.52 21.19 -4.58
CA ARG A 99 28.67 20.67 -3.51
C ARG A 99 27.33 21.38 -3.55
N TYR A 100 26.26 20.63 -3.78
CA TYR A 100 24.91 21.16 -3.94
C TYR A 100 23.85 20.16 -3.47
N HIS A 101 22.64 20.61 -3.15
CA HIS A 101 21.50 19.73 -2.90
C HIS A 101 20.29 20.24 -3.69
N TYR A 102 19.62 19.35 -4.41
CA TYR A 102 18.36 19.67 -5.07
C TYR A 102 17.23 19.61 -4.04
N SER A 103 16.48 20.70 -3.89
CA SER A 103 15.36 20.77 -2.92
C SER A 103 14.07 20.14 -3.43
N GLU A 104 13.92 19.97 -4.74
CA GLU A 104 12.70 19.41 -5.36
C GLU A 104 13.05 18.15 -6.16
N SER A 105 12.19 17.14 -6.08
CA SER A 105 12.27 15.98 -6.96
C SER A 105 11.94 16.40 -8.40
N GLY A 106 12.65 15.84 -9.38
CA GLY A 106 12.46 16.20 -10.78
C GLY A 106 13.57 15.68 -11.67
N ASN A 107 13.43 15.94 -12.97
CA ASN A 107 14.47 15.62 -13.95
C ASN A 107 15.23 16.90 -14.28
N TYR A 108 16.55 16.83 -14.15
CA TYR A 108 17.46 17.95 -14.41
C TYR A 108 18.50 17.52 -15.43
N THR A 109 18.98 18.47 -16.23
CA THR A 109 20.12 18.24 -17.13
C THR A 109 21.29 19.07 -16.63
N LEU A 110 22.24 18.40 -15.96
CA LEU A 110 23.46 19.04 -15.48
C LEU A 110 24.44 19.20 -16.64
N GLN A 111 24.95 20.42 -16.83
CA GLN A 111 25.98 20.71 -17.82
C GLN A 111 27.24 21.24 -17.13
N LEU A 112 28.39 20.63 -17.44
CA LEU A 112 29.70 21.09 -17.01
C LEU A 112 30.48 21.61 -18.22
N LYS A 113 30.86 22.88 -18.18
CA LYS A 113 31.86 23.43 -19.11
C LYS A 113 33.22 23.50 -18.42
N VAL A 114 34.19 22.80 -18.99
CA VAL A 114 35.59 22.80 -18.54
C VAL A 114 36.40 23.66 -19.51
N GLY A 115 37.19 24.59 -18.99
CA GLY A 115 38.15 25.39 -19.74
C GLY A 115 39.57 25.09 -19.24
N VAL A 116 40.51 24.93 -20.18
CA VAL A 116 41.90 24.57 -19.89
C VAL A 116 42.85 25.55 -20.55
N ASN A 117 43.67 26.19 -19.73
CA ASN A 117 44.72 27.09 -20.18
C ASN A 117 46.09 26.45 -19.90
N VAL A 118 46.69 25.87 -20.95
CA VAL A 118 47.99 25.18 -20.88
C VAL A 118 49.13 26.20 -20.83
N THR A 119 49.08 27.23 -21.69
CA THR A 119 50.04 28.34 -21.70
C THR A 119 49.34 29.64 -22.09
N LYS A 120 49.93 30.80 -21.74
CA LYS A 120 49.39 32.13 -22.04
C LYS A 120 49.13 32.37 -23.54
N TYR A 121 49.79 31.63 -24.42
CA TYR A 121 49.75 31.82 -25.88
C TYR A 121 49.01 30.71 -26.61
N ALA A 122 48.67 29.61 -25.93
CA ALA A 122 47.86 28.55 -26.51
C ALA A 122 46.38 28.97 -26.54
N PRO A 123 45.61 28.55 -27.55
CA PRO A 123 44.16 28.70 -27.52
C PRO A 123 43.57 27.98 -26.30
N LEU A 124 42.49 28.54 -25.75
CA LEU A 124 41.74 27.92 -24.67
C LEU A 124 41.10 26.63 -25.18
N ILE A 125 41.41 25.50 -24.56
CA ILE A 125 40.75 24.22 -24.83
C ILE A 125 39.51 24.18 -23.97
N THR A 126 38.37 23.77 -24.54
CA THR A 126 37.11 23.68 -23.80
C THR A 126 36.45 22.33 -24.01
N GLY A 127 35.94 21.73 -22.93
CA GLY A 127 35.10 20.54 -22.95
C GLY A 127 33.72 20.86 -22.39
N VAL A 128 32.69 20.22 -22.91
CA VAL A 128 31.32 20.30 -22.36
C VAL A 128 30.82 18.90 -22.09
N TYR A 129 30.34 18.67 -20.87
CA TYR A 129 29.73 17.43 -20.44
C TYR A 129 28.28 17.71 -20.08
N SER A 130 27.40 16.79 -20.43
CA SER A 130 25.98 16.85 -20.09
C SER A 130 25.56 15.51 -19.54
N THR A 131 24.81 15.52 -18.44
CA THR A 131 24.23 14.31 -17.86
C THR A 131 22.84 14.62 -17.35
N ASP A 132 21.91 13.73 -17.63
CA ASP A 132 20.57 13.80 -17.06
C ASP A 132 20.60 13.19 -15.66
N VAL A 133 19.92 13.86 -14.74
CA VAL A 133 19.89 13.55 -13.31
C VAL A 133 18.44 13.47 -12.90
N GLN A 134 18.06 12.35 -12.30
CA GLN A 134 16.72 12.14 -11.75
C GLN A 134 16.76 12.32 -10.24
N VAL A 135 16.24 13.43 -9.75
CA VAL A 135 16.14 13.70 -8.31
C VAL A 135 14.84 13.11 -7.79
N LEU A 136 14.94 12.28 -6.75
CA LEU A 136 13.85 11.55 -6.12
C LEU A 136 13.74 11.93 -4.64
N ASP A 137 12.52 12.04 -4.15
CA ASP A 137 12.24 12.13 -2.73
C ASP A 137 12.51 10.78 -2.05
N ALA A 138 13.35 10.82 -1.01
CA ALA A 138 13.56 9.68 -0.13
C ALA A 138 12.27 9.30 0.60
N ILE A 139 12.15 8.02 0.94
CA ILE A 139 10.99 7.46 1.64
C ILE A 139 11.04 7.92 3.10
N LYS A 140 10.19 8.88 3.46
CA LYS A 140 10.17 9.50 4.80
C LYS A 140 9.24 8.77 5.77
N ASN A 141 8.11 8.27 5.27
CA ASN A 141 7.08 7.66 6.10
C ASN A 141 6.22 6.66 5.32
N ILE A 142 5.67 5.68 6.03
CA ILE A 142 4.64 4.76 5.55
C ILE A 142 3.49 4.86 6.56
N GLU A 143 2.30 5.25 6.10
CA GLU A 143 1.13 5.48 6.95
C GLU A 143 -0.02 4.55 6.53
N LEU A 144 -0.60 3.82 7.47
CA LEU A 144 -1.85 3.08 7.23
C LEU A 144 -3.05 4.03 7.37
N LYS A 145 -3.72 4.31 6.26
CA LYS A 145 -5.01 5.01 6.22
C LYS A 145 -6.14 3.98 6.29
N GLY A 146 -6.69 3.79 7.49
CA GLY A 146 -7.74 2.78 7.73
C GLY A 146 -8.51 2.99 9.03
N PRO A 147 -9.55 2.18 9.27
CA PRO A 147 -10.26 2.18 10.55
C PRO A 147 -9.35 1.69 11.68
N SER A 148 -9.70 2.01 12.93
CA SER A 148 -8.97 1.55 14.12
C SER A 148 -9.07 0.05 14.36
N ASP A 149 -10.09 -0.60 13.80
CA ASP A 149 -10.32 -2.03 13.93
C ASP A 149 -11.00 -2.61 12.69
N TYR A 150 -10.79 -3.90 12.49
CA TYR A 150 -11.26 -4.67 11.35
C TYR A 150 -12.13 -5.84 11.81
N GLU A 151 -12.95 -6.39 10.92
CA GLU A 151 -13.82 -7.53 11.22
C GLU A 151 -13.36 -8.82 10.55
N MET A 152 -13.54 -9.94 11.26
CA MET A 152 -13.34 -11.26 10.67
C MET A 152 -14.27 -11.54 9.49
N SER A 153 -13.76 -12.33 8.54
CA SER A 153 -14.52 -12.86 7.40
C SER A 153 -15.15 -11.79 6.50
N GLN A 154 -14.70 -10.54 6.63
CA GLN A 154 -15.02 -9.45 5.72
C GLN A 154 -13.83 -9.19 4.81
N ASN A 155 -14.10 -8.94 3.53
CA ASN A 155 -13.07 -8.50 2.58
C ASN A 155 -12.72 -7.04 2.89
N THR A 156 -11.54 -6.82 3.46
CA THR A 156 -11.07 -5.51 3.89
C THR A 156 -9.99 -5.00 2.93
N SER A 157 -10.05 -3.72 2.57
CA SER A 157 -8.98 -3.04 1.82
C SER A 157 -8.14 -2.19 2.77
N LEU A 158 -6.86 -2.52 2.89
CA LEU A 158 -5.86 -1.75 3.65
C LEU A 158 -5.18 -0.77 2.69
N ALA A 159 -5.15 0.52 3.04
CA ALA A 159 -4.50 1.55 2.21
C ALA A 159 -3.27 2.10 2.93
N PHE A 160 -2.08 1.87 2.37
CA PHE A 160 -0.82 2.38 2.89
C PHE A 160 -0.36 3.56 2.02
N HIS A 161 -0.30 4.74 2.62
CA HIS A 161 0.28 5.92 2.00
C HIS A 161 1.79 5.93 2.22
N VAL A 162 2.56 6.25 1.18
CA VAL A 162 4.02 6.32 1.25
C VAL A 162 4.48 7.69 0.79
N ASP A 163 5.27 8.34 1.64
CA ASP A 163 5.86 9.66 1.38
C ASP A 163 7.23 9.45 0.71
N GLY A 164 7.27 9.50 -0.63
CA GLY A 164 8.49 9.33 -1.43
C GLY A 164 8.19 9.30 -2.94
N SER A 165 9.23 9.34 -3.78
CA SER A 165 9.04 9.33 -5.24
C SER A 165 8.86 7.90 -5.80
N PRO A 166 7.81 7.66 -6.62
CA PRO A 166 7.66 6.43 -7.38
C PRO A 166 8.62 6.37 -8.59
N PRO A 167 8.88 5.17 -9.16
CA PRO A 167 8.33 3.89 -8.74
C PRO A 167 9.04 3.30 -7.51
N MET A 168 8.27 2.64 -6.65
CA MET A 168 8.75 2.04 -5.41
C MET A 168 8.54 0.53 -5.41
N TRP A 169 9.55 -0.22 -5.02
CA TRP A 169 9.45 -1.65 -4.72
C TRP A 169 8.91 -1.84 -3.31
N VAL A 170 7.74 -2.46 -3.19
CA VAL A 170 7.11 -2.78 -1.91
C VAL A 170 7.16 -4.29 -1.67
N CYS A 171 7.71 -4.68 -0.54
CA CYS A 171 7.83 -6.05 -0.05
C CYS A 171 7.02 -6.15 1.24
N TRP A 172 5.91 -6.89 1.23
CA TRP A 172 5.00 -6.97 2.37
C TRP A 172 4.63 -8.41 2.73
N ARG A 173 4.34 -8.67 4.01
CA ARG A 173 3.90 -9.98 4.51
C ARG A 173 3.19 -9.88 5.84
N PHE A 174 2.19 -10.73 6.06
CA PHE A 174 1.59 -10.92 7.37
C PHE A 174 2.43 -11.89 8.21
N LEU A 175 2.73 -11.51 9.45
CA LEU A 175 3.52 -12.31 10.36
C LEU A 175 2.65 -13.31 11.14
N PRO A 176 3.04 -14.59 11.22
CA PRO A 176 2.39 -15.54 12.09
C PRO A 176 2.66 -15.17 13.56
N ASN A 177 1.60 -14.93 14.34
CA ASN A 177 1.67 -14.56 15.75
C ASN A 177 2.56 -13.32 16.03
N CYS A 178 2.72 -12.40 15.08
CA CYS A 178 3.58 -11.22 15.21
C CYS A 178 5.05 -11.54 15.52
N VAL A 179 5.55 -12.71 15.10
CA VAL A 179 6.97 -13.07 15.23
C VAL A 179 7.66 -12.88 13.88
N PRO A 180 8.77 -12.14 13.82
CA PRO A 180 9.52 -11.97 12.57
C PRO A 180 10.13 -13.30 12.13
N ASP A 181 9.85 -13.69 10.89
CA ASP A 181 10.46 -14.85 10.23
C ASP A 181 11.66 -14.39 9.41
N VAL A 182 12.85 -14.91 9.73
CA VAL A 182 14.12 -14.58 9.07
C VAL A 182 14.28 -15.34 7.74
N GLY A 183 13.54 -16.44 7.54
CA GLY A 183 13.61 -17.27 6.33
C GLY A 183 12.46 -17.08 5.33
N GLY A 184 11.39 -16.42 5.74
CA GLY A 184 10.19 -16.23 4.92
C GLY A 184 10.33 -15.12 3.87
N GLY A 185 9.96 -15.42 2.62
CA GLY A 185 9.82 -14.42 1.57
C GLY A 185 8.67 -13.44 1.83
N CYS A 186 8.60 -12.36 1.05
CA CYS A 186 7.50 -11.40 1.04
C CYS A 186 6.83 -11.35 -0.34
N THR A 187 5.64 -10.78 -0.39
CA THR A 187 5.00 -10.44 -1.66
C THR A 187 5.62 -9.14 -2.18
N LEU A 188 6.25 -9.22 -3.36
CA LEU A 188 6.84 -8.06 -4.02
C LEU A 188 5.81 -7.41 -4.96
N THR A 189 5.70 -6.08 -4.90
CA THR A 189 4.77 -5.31 -5.74
C THR A 189 5.42 -3.98 -6.12
N MET A 190 5.27 -3.58 -7.38
CA MET A 190 5.67 -2.26 -7.85
C MET A 190 4.58 -1.24 -7.62
N LEU A 191 4.93 -0.14 -6.97
CA LEU A 191 4.04 0.97 -6.68
C LEU A 191 4.44 2.18 -7.53
N TYR A 192 3.57 2.54 -8.47
CA TYR A 192 3.76 3.69 -9.37
C TYR A 192 3.13 4.99 -8.84
N GLU A 193 2.35 4.89 -7.77
CA GLU A 193 1.72 6.02 -7.09
C GLU A 193 2.24 6.10 -5.64
N ASN A 194 1.54 6.81 -4.77
CA ASN A 194 1.89 6.94 -3.35
C ASN A 194 0.97 6.13 -2.43
N THR A 195 0.07 5.29 -2.98
CA THR A 195 -0.86 4.50 -2.16
C THR A 195 -0.89 3.03 -2.58
N LEU A 196 -0.43 2.15 -1.70
CA LEU A 196 -0.58 0.71 -1.85
C LEU A 196 -1.93 0.27 -1.28
N ARG A 197 -2.72 -0.47 -2.07
CA ARG A 197 -3.97 -1.08 -1.62
C ARG A 197 -3.83 -2.59 -1.53
N LEU A 198 -4.05 -3.15 -0.35
CA LEU A 198 -4.00 -4.58 -0.10
C LEU A 198 -5.39 -5.09 0.31
N ASN A 199 -5.94 -6.02 -0.45
CA ASN A 199 -7.18 -6.68 -0.07
C ASN A 199 -6.85 -7.93 0.75
N HIS A 200 -7.46 -8.05 1.93
CA HIS A 200 -7.24 -9.17 2.83
C HIS A 200 -8.51 -9.52 3.61
N THR A 201 -8.67 -10.81 3.88
CA THR A 201 -9.78 -11.35 4.69
C THR A 201 -9.21 -12.06 5.90
N PHE A 202 -9.38 -11.46 7.08
CA PHE A 202 -8.91 -12.04 8.33
C PHE A 202 -9.77 -13.23 8.75
N THR A 203 -9.13 -14.34 9.13
CA THR A 203 -9.81 -15.59 9.53
C THR A 203 -9.90 -15.77 11.05
N SER A 204 -9.17 -14.97 11.83
CA SER A 204 -9.11 -15.05 13.30
C SER A 204 -9.12 -13.68 13.97
N ALA A 205 -9.51 -13.64 15.26
CA ALA A 205 -9.55 -12.43 16.09
C ALA A 205 -8.19 -12.16 16.68
N GLY A 206 -8.00 -10.90 17.07
CA GLY A 206 -6.86 -10.45 17.83
C GLY A 206 -5.95 -9.58 16.99
N VAL A 207 -4.68 -9.54 17.40
CA VAL A 207 -3.66 -8.71 16.76
C VAL A 207 -3.00 -9.49 15.63
N HIS A 208 -3.01 -8.90 14.45
CA HIS A 208 -2.28 -9.38 13.27
C HIS A 208 -1.20 -8.35 12.93
N CYS A 209 0.02 -8.80 12.66
CA CYS A 209 1.11 -7.89 12.31
C CYS A 209 1.44 -7.99 10.83
N LEU A 210 1.61 -6.85 10.18
CA LEU A 210 2.00 -6.73 8.78
C LEU A 210 3.37 -6.04 8.71
N ASP A 211 4.37 -6.77 8.24
CA ASP A 211 5.66 -6.18 7.88
C ASP A 211 5.58 -5.62 6.47
N ILE A 212 6.12 -4.42 6.29
CA ILE A 212 6.22 -3.76 5.00
C ILE A 212 7.58 -3.07 4.87
N SER A 213 8.28 -3.37 3.79
CA SER A 213 9.51 -2.71 3.35
C SER A 213 9.21 -2.00 2.04
N VAL A 214 9.53 -0.73 1.95
CA VAL A 214 9.44 0.06 0.72
C VAL A 214 10.82 0.57 0.35
N ARG A 215 11.16 0.50 -0.93
CA ARG A 215 12.45 0.92 -1.48
C ARG A 215 12.26 1.65 -2.79
N ASN A 216 12.96 2.77 -2.98
CA ASN A 216 13.22 3.35 -4.30
C ASN A 216 14.73 3.37 -4.56
N ASP A 217 15.16 4.02 -5.64
CA ASP A 217 16.58 4.02 -6.03
C ASP A 217 17.46 4.81 -5.05
N VAL A 218 16.86 5.74 -4.30
CA VAL A 218 17.59 6.61 -3.38
C VAL A 218 17.55 6.15 -1.93
N SER A 219 16.51 5.45 -1.49
CA SER A 219 16.27 5.14 -0.07
C SER A 219 15.47 3.85 0.16
N LYS A 220 15.46 3.37 1.40
CA LYS A 220 14.66 2.21 1.85
C LYS A 220 14.13 2.43 3.27
N LEU A 221 12.85 2.14 3.50
CA LEU A 221 12.22 2.19 4.82
C LEU A 221 11.48 0.88 5.11
N GLU A 222 11.62 0.37 6.33
CA GLU A 222 10.95 -0.84 6.81
C GLU A 222 10.16 -0.52 8.08
N THR A 223 8.93 -1.02 8.17
CA THR A 223 8.08 -0.85 9.35
C THR A 223 7.12 -2.04 9.52
N SER A 224 6.52 -2.15 10.70
CA SER A 224 5.53 -3.18 11.03
C SER A 224 4.27 -2.54 11.61
N PHE A 225 3.11 -2.93 11.09
CA PHE A 225 1.80 -2.44 11.53
C PHE A 225 1.08 -3.50 12.34
N SER A 226 0.50 -3.10 13.48
CA SER A 226 -0.38 -3.95 14.27
C SER A 226 -1.84 -3.65 13.94
N LEU A 227 -2.56 -4.65 13.45
CA LEU A 227 -3.96 -4.57 13.03
C LEU A 227 -4.83 -5.33 14.03
N TYR A 228 -5.83 -4.67 14.61
CA TYR A 228 -6.75 -5.31 15.55
C TYR A 228 -8.01 -5.80 14.84
N VAL A 229 -8.27 -7.10 14.92
CA VAL A 229 -9.41 -7.76 14.28
C VAL A 229 -10.41 -8.23 15.34
N LYS A 230 -11.62 -7.68 15.29
CA LYS A 230 -12.75 -8.07 16.12
C LYS A 230 -13.47 -9.28 15.54
N LYS A 231 -14.05 -10.09 16.43
CA LYS A 231 -14.95 -11.17 16.03
C LYS A 231 -16.18 -10.57 15.37
N ASN A 232 -16.50 -11.06 14.17
CA ASN A 232 -17.76 -10.74 13.51
C ASN A 232 -18.89 -11.46 14.24
N THR A 233 -19.43 -10.84 15.28
CA THR A 233 -20.66 -11.28 15.94
C THR A 233 -21.83 -10.71 15.17
N ASN A 234 -22.27 -11.40 14.12
CA ASN A 234 -23.52 -11.09 13.45
C ASN A 234 -24.67 -11.21 14.46
N PRO A 235 -25.31 -10.11 14.90
CA PRO A 235 -26.36 -10.18 15.91
C PRO A 235 -27.57 -10.97 15.41
N HIS A 236 -27.75 -11.00 14.07
CA HIS A 236 -28.76 -11.82 13.40
C HIS A 236 -28.58 -13.32 13.60
N MET A 237 -27.35 -13.82 13.80
CA MET A 237 -27.13 -15.25 13.99
C MET A 237 -27.73 -15.74 15.31
N PHE A 238 -27.61 -14.96 16.39
CA PHE A 238 -28.25 -15.29 17.67
C PHE A 238 -29.77 -15.24 17.56
N PHE A 239 -30.31 -14.24 16.86
CA PHE A 239 -31.75 -14.12 16.63
C PHE A 239 -32.32 -15.26 15.77
N ILE A 240 -31.62 -15.65 14.70
CA ILE A 240 -32.01 -16.78 13.84
C ILE A 240 -31.96 -18.09 14.65
N LEU A 241 -30.95 -18.29 15.49
CA LEU A 241 -30.85 -19.50 16.32
C LEU A 241 -31.99 -19.60 17.35
N THR A 242 -32.35 -18.50 18.02
CA THR A 242 -33.49 -18.47 18.94
C THR A 242 -34.80 -18.66 18.21
N CYS A 243 -35.02 -18.01 17.05
CA CYS A 243 -36.21 -18.23 16.24
C CYS A 243 -36.33 -19.69 15.76
N ALA A 244 -35.24 -20.29 15.29
CA ALA A 244 -35.23 -21.69 14.87
C ALA A 244 -35.53 -22.63 16.04
N ALA A 245 -34.97 -22.38 17.23
CA ALA A 245 -35.27 -23.16 18.43
C ALA A 245 -36.75 -23.08 18.84
N VAL A 246 -37.35 -21.88 18.79
CA VAL A 246 -38.78 -21.69 19.05
C VAL A 246 -39.63 -22.44 18.03
N LEU A 247 -39.32 -22.34 16.73
CA LEU A 247 -40.04 -23.06 15.68
C LEU A 247 -39.94 -24.59 15.86
N VAL A 248 -38.75 -25.12 16.17
CA VAL A 248 -38.58 -26.56 16.42
C VAL A 248 -39.40 -26.99 17.64
N ALA A 249 -39.44 -26.20 18.72
CA ALA A 249 -40.23 -26.49 19.90
C ALA A 249 -41.74 -26.49 19.60
N THR A 250 -42.23 -25.51 18.85
CA THR A 250 -43.65 -25.44 18.48
C THR A 250 -44.05 -26.58 17.55
N PHE A 251 -43.25 -26.92 16.54
CA PHE A 251 -43.52 -28.07 15.69
C PHE A 251 -43.50 -29.38 16.49
N SER A 252 -42.53 -29.56 17.38
CA SER A 252 -42.48 -30.75 18.24
C SER A 252 -43.73 -30.87 19.13
N PHE A 253 -44.20 -29.76 19.70
CA PHE A 253 -45.42 -29.73 20.50
C PHE A 253 -46.68 -30.06 19.67
N ILE A 254 -46.78 -29.51 18.46
CA ILE A 254 -47.86 -29.83 17.51
C ILE A 254 -47.83 -31.31 17.15
N THR A 255 -46.67 -31.90 16.86
CA THR A 255 -46.55 -33.33 16.58
C THR A 255 -46.96 -34.17 17.77
N VAL A 256 -46.57 -33.81 19.00
CA VAL A 256 -46.99 -34.53 20.21
C VAL A 256 -48.51 -34.45 20.42
N ILE A 257 -49.15 -33.33 20.11
CA ILE A 257 -50.62 -33.19 20.23
C ILE A 257 -51.34 -33.93 19.10
N ALA A 258 -50.90 -33.78 17.86
CA ALA A 258 -51.55 -34.36 16.68
C ALA A 258 -51.32 -35.87 16.57
N CYS A 259 -50.18 -36.38 17.04
CA CYS A 259 -49.84 -37.80 17.04
C CYS A 259 -50.11 -38.49 18.39
N ARG A 260 -50.73 -37.82 19.37
CA ARG A 260 -51.27 -38.52 20.54
C ARG A 260 -52.31 -39.52 20.03
N PRO A 261 -52.13 -40.83 20.24
CA PRO A 261 -53.16 -41.80 19.91
C PRO A 261 -54.39 -41.43 20.74
N LEU A 262 -55.54 -41.29 20.10
CA LEU A 262 -56.81 -41.13 20.77
C LEU A 262 -57.02 -42.38 21.65
N HIS A 263 -56.65 -42.31 22.93
CA HIS A 263 -56.89 -43.40 23.86
C HIS A 263 -58.41 -43.49 24.02
N HIS A 264 -59.02 -44.43 23.32
CA HIS A 264 -60.47 -44.63 23.31
C HIS A 264 -60.89 -45.19 24.67
N ASN A 265 -61.02 -44.32 25.67
CA ASN A 265 -61.64 -44.66 26.93
C ASN A 265 -63.14 -44.82 26.67
N ARG A 266 -63.58 -46.08 26.67
CA ARG A 266 -64.97 -46.51 26.71
C ARG A 266 -65.63 -45.91 27.95
N PHE A 267 -66.25 -44.74 27.82
CA PHE A 267 -67.14 -44.21 28.84
C PHE A 267 -68.49 -44.90 28.74
N GLN A 268 -68.90 -45.55 29.83
CA GLN A 268 -70.25 -46.05 30.06
C GLN A 268 -71.24 -44.89 29.98
N ILE A 269 -72.32 -45.11 29.25
CA ILE A 269 -73.48 -44.21 29.16
C ILE A 269 -74.16 -44.20 30.54
N ALA A 270 -74.10 -43.06 31.23
CA ALA A 270 -75.00 -42.74 32.32
C ALA A 270 -76.20 -41.98 31.75
N THR A 271 -77.35 -42.64 31.78
CA THR A 271 -78.68 -42.07 31.56
C THR A 271 -79.00 -41.04 32.65
N SER A 272 -79.32 -39.78 32.26
CA SER A 272 -80.52 -39.05 32.69
C SER A 272 -80.40 -37.55 32.43
N SER A 273 -81.29 -37.00 31.61
CA SER A 273 -82.23 -35.93 32.00
C SER A 273 -82.96 -35.42 30.76
N ASN A 274 -84.24 -35.78 30.65
CA ASN A 274 -85.15 -35.28 29.63
C ASN A 274 -85.56 -33.84 29.99
N ALA A 275 -85.28 -32.87 29.12
CA ALA A 275 -85.90 -31.56 29.20
C ALA A 275 -87.17 -31.56 28.34
N LEU A 276 -88.31 -31.40 29.01
CA LEU A 276 -89.66 -31.43 28.45
C LEU A 276 -90.02 -30.04 27.90
N PHE A 277 -90.37 -29.96 26.62
CA PHE A 277 -90.66 -28.71 25.93
C PHE A 277 -92.17 -28.41 26.02
N LEU A 278 -92.56 -27.38 26.76
CA LEU A 278 -93.93 -26.87 26.79
C LEU A 278 -93.98 -25.52 26.08
N LYS A 279 -94.62 -25.52 24.91
CA LYS A 279 -94.96 -24.34 24.12
C LYS A 279 -96.25 -23.74 24.68
N ASN A 280 -96.20 -22.52 25.19
CA ASN A 280 -97.41 -21.70 25.36
C ASN A 280 -97.41 -20.55 24.35
N GLN A 281 -98.58 -20.40 23.76
CA GLN A 281 -98.99 -19.40 22.80
C GLN A 281 -99.62 -18.24 23.59
N ASP A 282 -99.43 -17.02 23.08
CA ASP A 282 -100.09 -15.76 23.44
C ASP A 282 -99.34 -14.74 24.33
N SER A 283 -99.24 -13.54 23.73
CA SER A 283 -99.14 -12.19 24.31
C SER A 283 -97.77 -11.68 24.82
N ASP A 284 -97.26 -10.74 24.01
CA ASP A 284 -96.62 -9.46 24.32
C ASP A 284 -95.54 -9.34 25.41
N GLY A 285 -94.37 -8.89 24.94
CA GLY A 285 -93.47 -8.02 25.71
C GLY A 285 -92.34 -8.73 26.45
N GLN A 286 -91.11 -8.60 25.91
CA GLN A 286 -89.82 -8.80 26.57
C GLN A 286 -89.59 -10.13 27.32
N SER A 287 -88.81 -11.03 26.72
CA SER A 287 -88.16 -12.15 27.45
C SER A 287 -86.65 -11.89 27.56
N THR A 288 -86.26 -11.36 28.71
CA THR A 288 -84.89 -11.29 29.21
C THR A 288 -84.43 -12.68 29.67
N ILE A 289 -83.25 -13.13 29.23
CA ILE A 289 -82.63 -14.37 29.71
C ILE A 289 -81.84 -14.06 30.98
N LEU A 290 -82.34 -14.55 32.10
CA LEU A 290 -81.71 -14.46 33.42
C LEU A 290 -80.82 -15.68 33.63
N PHE A 291 -79.50 -15.51 33.65
CA PHE A 291 -78.57 -16.53 34.16
C PHE A 291 -78.30 -16.28 35.64
N ASN A 292 -78.74 -17.22 36.47
CA ASN A 292 -78.53 -17.21 37.92
C ASN A 292 -77.24 -17.98 38.23
N PHE A 293 -76.22 -17.30 38.74
CA PHE A 293 -75.00 -17.94 39.26
C PHE A 293 -75.00 -17.89 40.79
N PRO A 294 -74.64 -18.98 41.49
CA PRO A 294 -74.55 -18.99 42.94
C PRO A 294 -73.35 -18.17 43.45
N ASN A 295 -73.55 -17.53 44.59
CA ASN A 295 -72.66 -16.57 45.25
C ASN A 295 -71.61 -17.22 46.19
N MET A 296 -70.58 -16.40 46.50
CA MET A 296 -69.60 -16.41 47.62
C MET A 296 -68.33 -17.27 47.45
N GLU A 297 -67.11 -16.80 47.75
CA GLU A 297 -66.68 -15.90 48.84
C GLU A 297 -65.81 -14.68 48.47
N ARG A 298 -65.70 -13.77 49.44
CA ARG A 298 -65.29 -12.36 49.42
C ARG A 298 -63.89 -12.18 50.04
N GLY A 299 -63.03 -11.36 49.43
CA GLY A 299 -61.78 -10.84 50.00
C GLY A 299 -61.47 -9.44 49.45
N GLU A 300 -60.96 -8.57 50.31
CA GLU A 300 -61.12 -7.09 50.33
C GLU A 300 -60.47 -6.28 49.19
N LYS A 301 -61.09 -5.12 48.87
CA LYS A 301 -60.59 -4.05 48.00
C LYS A 301 -60.30 -2.81 48.85
N GLU A 302 -59.11 -2.24 48.70
CA GLU A 302 -58.76 -0.92 49.24
C GLU A 302 -58.88 0.15 48.12
N PRO A 303 -59.40 1.36 48.40
CA PRO A 303 -59.78 2.31 47.35
C PRO A 303 -58.65 3.25 46.91
N LEU A 304 -58.66 3.58 45.63
CA LEU A 304 -57.86 4.62 44.98
C LEU A 304 -58.31 6.01 45.43
N ILE A 305 -57.38 6.85 45.90
CA ILE A 305 -57.55 8.31 45.96
C ILE A 305 -56.74 8.97 44.85
N LEU A 306 -57.48 9.81 44.12
CA LEU A 306 -57.16 10.66 43.00
C LEU A 306 -56.41 11.93 43.46
N GLN A 307 -55.36 12.34 42.75
CA GLN A 307 -54.97 13.76 42.66
C GLN A 307 -54.24 14.06 41.34
N TYR A 308 -54.92 14.82 40.46
CA TYR A 308 -54.32 15.69 39.43
C TYR A 308 -53.78 16.95 40.16
N GLY A 309 -52.73 17.67 39.78
CA GLY A 309 -51.80 17.68 38.65
C GLY A 309 -51.29 19.14 38.48
N THR A 310 -50.06 19.36 37.99
CA THR A 310 -49.64 20.61 37.30
C THR A 310 -48.36 20.40 36.45
N GLN A 311 -48.56 20.20 35.14
CA GLN A 311 -47.98 20.94 34.00
C GLN A 311 -46.59 21.64 34.11
N TYR A 312 -45.60 21.26 33.28
CA TYR A 312 -45.18 21.93 32.00
C TYR A 312 -43.79 21.50 31.46
N SER A 313 -43.71 21.36 30.13
CA SER A 313 -42.55 21.43 29.18
C SER A 313 -41.33 20.50 29.42
N SER A 314 -40.74 19.84 28.43
CA SER A 314 -40.51 20.15 27.01
C SER A 314 -40.61 18.91 26.13
#